data_AF-A0A1H6VV24-F1
#
_entry.id   AF-A0A1H6VV24-F1
#
_cell.length_a   1.000
_cell.length_b   1.000
_cell.length_c   1.000
_cell.angle_alpha   90.00
_cell.angle_beta   90.00
_cell.angle_gamma   90.00
#
_symmetry.space_group_name_H-M   'P 1'
#
loop_
_entity.id
_entity.type
_entity.pdbx_description
1 polymer ?
#
loop_
_entity_poly.entity_id
_entity_poly.type
_entity_poly.pdbx_seq_one_letter_code
_entity_poly.pdbx_strand_id
1 'polypeptide(L)'
;MSLQIPEDFYKSEEREGFRISATMKRTWAAQMEMLEQLKHFFAEHDLKWFAEVGTLLGAGRHQGYVPWDDDLDIGMPRADYMRMIQILQENPDALPNPLRMISMYSSDTFYQFHAVVTNNRADKLFWDEKRVAMYHGCPFIVSLDIFPFDDIPADAGLQNLQKLLYSYVFSLAGKCAQAEESAGSENGEEQGELTPADPQNACSAEEMAQLNQYSQQFFGGGLSVDPTKPLHIQLCRIADQIAMLGNGKAAQYFDYYPRMVIQEEPHLRTHELYDDLVDWPFEMTSVRGPREIHEALRIMYGEDYMTPLMFTSEHEYPFYKNQVEYFRLAGYEMEL
;
A
#
# COMPACT_ATOMS: atom_id res chain seq x y z
N MET A 1 -16.87 -11.43 -15.06
CA MET A 1 -17.09 -12.87 -14.78
C MET A 1 -16.21 -13.21 -13.60
N SER A 2 -16.67 -14.04 -12.66
CA SER A 2 -15.86 -14.45 -11.50
C SER A 2 -14.79 -15.47 -11.90
N LEU A 3 -13.64 -15.40 -11.22
CA LEU A 3 -12.48 -16.25 -11.46
C LEU A 3 -12.85 -17.72 -11.26
N GLN A 4 -12.43 -18.58 -12.20
CA GLN A 4 -12.66 -20.02 -12.09
C GLN A 4 -11.46 -20.66 -11.38
N ILE A 5 -11.70 -21.10 -10.14
CA ILE A 5 -10.65 -21.69 -9.29
C ILE A 5 -10.94 -23.20 -9.12
N PRO A 6 -9.99 -24.09 -9.43
CA PRO A 6 -10.15 -25.53 -9.22
C PRO A 6 -10.35 -25.87 -7.73
N GLU A 7 -11.21 -26.85 -7.43
CA GLU A 7 -11.48 -27.30 -6.05
C GLU A 7 -10.21 -27.73 -5.29
N ASP A 8 -9.22 -28.28 -6.00
CA ASP A 8 -7.95 -28.71 -5.40
C ASP A 8 -7.11 -27.53 -4.88
N PHE A 9 -7.29 -26.32 -5.42
CA PHE A 9 -6.55 -25.13 -4.97
C PHE A 9 -6.85 -24.78 -3.51
N TYR A 10 -8.06 -25.05 -3.04
CA TYR A 10 -8.48 -24.72 -1.67
C TYR A 10 -7.91 -25.66 -0.60
N LYS A 11 -7.22 -26.73 -1.01
CA LYS A 11 -6.61 -27.67 -0.08
C LYS A 11 -5.33 -27.06 0.49
N SER A 12 -5.05 -27.37 1.76
CA SER A 12 -3.74 -27.06 2.33
C SER A 12 -2.66 -27.79 1.53
N GLU A 13 -1.53 -27.12 1.33
CA GLU A 13 -0.38 -27.69 0.65
C GLU A 13 0.92 -27.23 1.31
N GLU A 14 2.02 -27.87 0.92
CA GLU A 14 3.36 -27.49 1.35
C GLU A 14 4.17 -27.06 0.13
N ARG A 15 4.73 -25.85 0.17
CA ARG A 15 5.67 -25.34 -0.82
C ARG A 15 6.94 -24.93 -0.08
N GLU A 16 8.09 -25.43 -0.53
CA GLU A 16 9.41 -25.04 0.03
C GLU A 16 9.53 -25.26 1.56
N GLY A 17 8.86 -26.28 2.09
CA GLY A 17 8.82 -26.56 3.53
C GLY A 17 7.91 -25.63 4.34
N PHE A 18 7.18 -24.73 3.67
CA PHE A 18 6.18 -23.87 4.28
C PHE A 18 4.77 -24.42 4.01
N ARG A 19 3.97 -24.53 5.08
CA ARG A 19 2.58 -25.00 4.98
C ARG A 19 1.64 -23.83 4.70
N ILE A 20 0.99 -23.88 3.55
CA ILE A 20 -0.09 -22.97 3.17
C ILE A 20 -1.40 -23.60 3.62
N SER A 21 -2.14 -22.92 4.48
CA SER A 21 -3.42 -23.42 5.01
C SER A 21 -4.53 -23.29 3.96
N ALA A 22 -5.60 -24.09 4.12
CA ALA A 22 -6.80 -23.95 3.30
C ALA A 22 -7.43 -22.55 3.45
N THR A 23 -7.34 -21.99 4.66
CA THR A 23 -7.75 -20.62 4.95
C THR A 23 -6.95 -19.59 4.14
N MET A 24 -5.62 -19.72 4.07
CA MET A 24 -4.77 -18.83 3.25
C MET A 24 -5.07 -18.99 1.74
N LYS A 25 -5.35 -20.22 1.28
CA LYS A 25 -5.80 -20.44 -0.10
C LYS A 25 -7.09 -19.67 -0.43
N ARG A 26 -8.04 -19.58 0.52
CA ARG A 26 -9.26 -18.77 0.33
C ARG A 26 -8.98 -17.28 0.30
N THR A 27 -8.02 -16.77 1.08
CA THR A 27 -7.65 -15.36 1.04
C THR A 27 -6.96 -15.00 -0.26
N TRP A 28 -6.04 -15.82 -0.75
CA TRP A 28 -5.44 -15.67 -2.09
C TRP A 28 -6.51 -15.68 -3.19
N ALA A 29 -7.47 -16.62 -3.13
CA ALA A 29 -8.59 -16.65 -4.07
C ALA A 29 -9.41 -15.36 -4.06
N ALA A 30 -9.71 -14.82 -2.88
CA ALA A 30 -10.42 -13.55 -2.73
C ALA A 30 -9.63 -12.35 -3.29
N GLN A 31 -8.32 -12.31 -3.04
CA GLN A 31 -7.43 -11.27 -3.56
C GLN A 31 -7.32 -11.31 -5.08
N MET A 32 -7.19 -12.49 -5.69
CA MET A 32 -7.18 -12.65 -7.15
C MET A 32 -8.52 -12.21 -7.77
N GLU A 33 -9.66 -12.54 -7.16
CA GLU A 33 -10.97 -12.04 -7.60
C GLU A 33 -11.05 -10.51 -7.52
N MET A 34 -10.50 -9.92 -6.45
CA MET A 34 -10.40 -8.48 -6.28
C MET A 34 -9.53 -7.84 -7.37
N LEU A 35 -8.38 -8.44 -7.67
CA LEU A 35 -7.48 -7.98 -8.73
C LEU A 35 -8.16 -8.05 -10.10
N GLU A 36 -8.93 -9.10 -10.40
CA GLU A 36 -9.70 -9.16 -11.65
C GLU A 36 -10.73 -8.02 -11.77
N GLN A 37 -11.42 -7.69 -10.68
CA GLN A 37 -12.34 -6.55 -10.66
C GLN A 37 -11.59 -5.23 -10.90
N LEU A 38 -10.43 -5.06 -10.27
CA LEU A 38 -9.58 -3.89 -10.47
C LEU A 38 -8.99 -3.79 -11.87
N LYS A 39 -8.59 -4.91 -12.50
CA LYS A 39 -8.11 -4.97 -13.88
C LYS A 39 -9.12 -4.39 -14.86
N HIS A 40 -10.40 -4.66 -14.67
CA HIS A 40 -11.47 -4.06 -15.49
C HIS A 40 -11.55 -2.55 -15.30
N PHE A 41 -11.51 -2.08 -14.04
CA PHE A 41 -11.51 -0.65 -13.72
C PHE A 41 -10.28 0.07 -14.32
N PHE A 42 -9.08 -0.51 -14.19
CA PHE A 42 -7.86 0.07 -14.77
C PHE A 42 -7.93 0.13 -16.30
N ALA A 43 -8.46 -0.90 -16.95
CA ALA A 43 -8.63 -0.92 -18.40
C ALA A 43 -9.68 0.10 -18.87
N GLU A 44 -10.80 0.24 -18.17
CA GLU A 44 -11.86 1.20 -18.50
C GLU A 44 -11.37 2.65 -18.45
N HIS A 45 -10.48 2.96 -17.49
CA HIS A 45 -9.96 4.30 -17.30
C HIS A 45 -8.59 4.55 -17.94
N ASP A 46 -8.03 3.57 -18.66
CA ASP A 46 -6.68 3.64 -19.26
C ASP A 46 -5.62 4.03 -18.21
N LEU A 47 -5.59 3.27 -17.11
CA LEU A 47 -4.65 3.44 -16.00
C LEU A 47 -3.56 2.38 -16.08
N LYS A 48 -2.29 2.82 -16.09
CA LYS A 48 -1.13 1.93 -16.02
C LYS A 48 -0.92 1.44 -14.60
N TRP A 49 -0.66 0.14 -14.46
CA TRP A 49 -0.33 -0.52 -13.20
C TRP A 49 0.60 -1.71 -13.49
N PHE A 50 1.32 -2.17 -12.47
CA PHE A 50 2.20 -3.33 -12.51
C PHE A 50 2.30 -3.97 -11.13
N ALA A 51 2.57 -5.27 -11.07
CA ALA A 51 2.89 -5.99 -9.84
C ALA A 51 4.15 -5.43 -9.21
N GLU A 52 4.18 -5.43 -7.89
CA GLU A 52 5.27 -4.88 -7.12
C GLU A 52 5.62 -5.82 -5.95
N VAL A 53 6.78 -5.61 -5.32
CA VAL A 53 7.20 -6.30 -4.10
C VAL A 53 7.02 -7.85 -4.18
N GLY A 54 6.35 -8.47 -3.20
CA GLY A 54 6.11 -9.90 -3.09
C GLY A 54 5.30 -10.45 -4.26
N THR A 55 4.37 -9.64 -4.80
CA THR A 55 3.58 -10.01 -5.98
C THR A 55 4.45 -10.11 -7.24
N LEU A 56 5.36 -9.15 -7.48
CA LEU A 56 6.28 -9.21 -8.62
C LEU A 56 7.28 -10.37 -8.47
N LEU A 57 7.81 -10.57 -7.26
CA LEU A 57 8.70 -11.69 -6.94
C LEU A 57 8.01 -13.03 -7.17
N GLY A 58 6.77 -13.18 -6.68
CA GLY A 58 5.94 -14.35 -6.86
C GLY A 58 5.67 -14.63 -8.35
N ALA A 59 5.33 -13.62 -9.13
CA ALA A 59 5.13 -13.76 -10.57
C ALA A 59 6.39 -14.30 -11.28
N GLY A 60 7.56 -13.71 -10.99
CA GLY A 60 8.81 -14.09 -11.65
C GLY A 60 9.43 -15.41 -11.16
N ARG A 61 9.19 -15.81 -9.91
CA ARG A 61 9.82 -16.98 -9.28
C ARG A 61 8.89 -18.18 -9.13
N HIS A 62 7.64 -17.94 -8.77
CA HIS A 62 6.66 -18.98 -8.40
C HIS A 62 5.50 -19.11 -9.39
N GLN A 63 5.36 -18.16 -10.33
CA GLN A 63 4.17 -18.02 -11.18
C GLN A 63 2.88 -17.92 -10.35
N GLY A 64 2.96 -17.24 -9.21
CA GLY A 64 1.92 -17.19 -8.19
C GLY A 64 2.44 -16.58 -6.90
N TYR A 65 1.73 -16.76 -5.80
CA TYR A 65 2.16 -16.23 -4.50
C TYR A 65 3.47 -16.87 -4.03
N VAL A 66 4.31 -16.05 -3.38
CA VAL A 66 5.39 -16.58 -2.54
C VAL A 66 4.74 -17.33 -1.36
N PRO A 67 5.22 -18.52 -0.94
CA PRO A 67 4.45 -19.38 -0.02
C PRO A 67 4.08 -18.77 1.33
N TRP A 68 4.90 -17.86 1.84
CA TRP A 68 4.72 -17.16 3.13
C TRP A 68 4.24 -15.72 2.95
N ASP A 69 3.65 -15.40 1.80
CA ASP A 69 3.09 -14.11 1.46
C ASP A 69 1.57 -14.14 1.59
N ASP A 70 0.95 -13.03 2.00
CA ASP A 70 -0.47 -13.00 2.33
C ASP A 70 -1.24 -11.81 1.78
N ASP A 71 -0.61 -10.93 1.00
CA ASP A 71 -1.19 -9.78 0.35
C ASP A 71 -0.90 -9.72 -1.17
N LEU A 72 -1.41 -8.67 -1.81
CA LEU A 72 -1.09 -8.33 -3.19
C LEU A 72 -0.66 -6.87 -3.25
N ASP A 73 0.41 -6.62 -3.98
CA ASP A 73 1.05 -5.34 -4.13
C ASP A 73 1.11 -4.96 -5.62
N ILE A 74 0.64 -3.76 -5.93
CA ILE A 74 0.81 -3.17 -7.26
C ILE A 74 1.40 -1.76 -7.17
N GLY A 75 2.18 -1.38 -8.17
CA GLY A 75 2.63 -0.03 -8.41
C GLY A 75 1.83 0.66 -9.52
N MET A 76 1.74 1.98 -9.44
CA MET A 76 1.23 2.84 -10.50
C MET A 76 2.18 4.03 -10.71
N PRO A 77 2.45 4.45 -11.96
CA PRO A 77 3.08 5.75 -12.20
C PRO A 77 2.29 6.86 -11.50
N ARG A 78 2.98 7.85 -10.92
CA ARG A 78 2.34 8.92 -10.13
C ARG A 78 1.15 9.59 -10.84
N ALA A 79 1.27 9.84 -12.13
CA ALA A 79 0.20 10.46 -12.92
C ALA A 79 -1.08 9.58 -12.95
N ASP A 80 -0.93 8.27 -13.15
CA ASP A 80 -2.04 7.31 -13.14
C ASP A 80 -2.62 7.15 -11.74
N TYR A 81 -1.76 7.09 -10.71
CA TYR A 81 -2.19 7.05 -9.31
C TYR A 81 -3.07 8.27 -8.97
N MET A 82 -2.63 9.48 -9.28
CA MET A 82 -3.42 10.70 -8.99
C MET A 82 -4.70 10.76 -9.82
N ARG A 83 -4.67 10.28 -11.06
CA ARG A 83 -5.88 10.16 -11.89
C ARG A 83 -6.88 9.17 -11.27
N MET A 84 -6.41 8.04 -10.75
CA MET A 84 -7.24 7.08 -10.01
C MET A 84 -7.86 7.74 -8.76
N ILE A 85 -7.06 8.46 -7.95
CA ILE A 85 -7.57 9.19 -6.78
C ILE A 85 -8.68 10.17 -7.20
N GLN A 86 -8.44 10.97 -8.25
CA GLN A 86 -9.42 11.94 -8.73
C GLN A 86 -10.72 11.27 -9.20
N ILE A 87 -10.63 10.20 -10.01
CA ILE A 87 -11.80 9.45 -10.50
C ILE A 87 -12.65 8.97 -9.33
N LEU A 88 -12.01 8.42 -8.28
CA LEU A 88 -12.73 7.85 -7.13
C LEU A 88 -13.22 8.88 -6.12
N GLN A 89 -12.63 10.08 -6.09
CA GLN A 89 -13.18 11.22 -5.35
C GLN A 89 -14.42 11.79 -6.04
N GLU A 90 -14.41 11.89 -7.37
CA GLU A 90 -15.52 12.42 -8.17
C GLU A 90 -16.66 11.39 -8.32
N ASN A 91 -16.32 10.11 -8.42
CA ASN A 91 -17.26 9.00 -8.56
C ASN A 91 -16.83 7.78 -7.72
N PRO A 92 -17.16 7.75 -6.42
CA PRO A 92 -16.87 6.61 -5.56
C PRO A 92 -17.53 5.28 -5.97
N ASP A 93 -18.53 5.31 -6.87
CA ASP A 93 -19.20 4.13 -7.42
C ASP A 93 -18.52 3.58 -8.69
N ALA A 94 -17.42 4.20 -9.15
CA ALA A 94 -16.65 3.67 -10.28
C ALA A 94 -15.94 2.35 -9.94
N LEU A 95 -15.62 2.12 -8.65
CA LEU A 95 -15.18 0.81 -8.19
C LEU A 95 -16.37 -0.15 -8.07
N PRO A 96 -16.25 -1.40 -8.57
CA PRO A 96 -17.28 -2.41 -8.39
C PRO A 96 -17.61 -2.62 -6.91
N ASN A 97 -18.90 -2.65 -6.54
CA ASN A 97 -19.32 -3.01 -5.19
C ASN A 97 -18.94 -4.48 -4.88
N PRO A 98 -18.31 -4.82 -3.73
CA PRO A 98 -18.09 -4.00 -2.53
C PRO A 98 -16.69 -3.41 -2.37
N LEU A 99 -15.95 -3.18 -3.45
CA LEU A 99 -14.63 -2.58 -3.37
C LEU A 99 -14.69 -1.14 -2.84
N ARG A 100 -13.68 -0.78 -2.06
CA ARG A 100 -13.45 0.60 -1.60
C ARG A 100 -11.96 0.86 -1.51
N MET A 101 -11.56 2.03 -1.99
CA MET A 101 -10.21 2.54 -1.81
C MET A 101 -10.12 3.43 -0.57
N ILE A 102 -9.06 3.23 0.20
CA ILE A 102 -8.66 4.02 1.36
C ILE A 102 -7.27 4.58 1.07
N SER A 103 -7.06 5.86 1.28
CA SER A 103 -5.77 6.53 1.13
C SER A 103 -5.75 7.78 2.02
N MET A 104 -4.61 8.45 2.09
CA MET A 104 -4.52 9.75 2.78
C MET A 104 -5.43 10.83 2.18
N TYR A 105 -5.94 10.62 0.96
CA TYR A 105 -6.85 11.52 0.26
C TYR A 105 -8.34 11.20 0.47
N SER A 106 -8.66 10.04 1.04
CA SER A 106 -10.04 9.61 1.30
C SER A 106 -10.36 9.32 2.77
N SER A 107 -9.34 9.27 3.63
CA SER A 107 -9.51 9.07 5.07
C SER A 107 -8.55 9.96 5.87
N ASP A 108 -9.07 10.57 6.94
CA ASP A 108 -8.27 11.37 7.87
C ASP A 108 -7.57 10.52 8.94
N THR A 109 -7.79 9.21 8.97
CA THR A 109 -7.12 8.26 9.89
C THR A 109 -6.11 7.36 9.17
N PHE A 110 -6.01 7.47 7.85
CA PHE A 110 -5.14 6.61 7.05
C PHE A 110 -3.84 7.34 6.72
N TYR A 111 -2.79 7.03 7.47
CA TYR A 111 -1.52 7.75 7.41
C TYR A 111 -0.38 6.98 6.74
N GLN A 112 -0.72 6.00 5.89
CA GLN A 112 0.22 5.35 4.98
C GLN A 112 0.38 6.14 3.68
N PHE A 113 1.49 5.93 2.99
CA PHE A 113 1.88 6.65 1.78
C PHE A 113 1.51 5.94 0.46
N HIS A 114 0.67 4.92 0.55
CA HIS A 114 0.07 4.19 -0.57
C HIS A 114 -1.47 4.24 -0.47
N ALA A 115 -2.18 3.73 -1.46
CA ALA A 115 -3.62 3.48 -1.35
C ALA A 115 -3.87 1.99 -1.12
N VAL A 116 -4.95 1.67 -0.41
CA VAL A 116 -5.40 0.30 -0.16
C VAL A 116 -6.79 0.13 -0.74
N VAL A 117 -6.99 -0.90 -1.56
CA VAL A 117 -8.34 -1.31 -1.96
C VAL A 117 -8.74 -2.50 -1.10
N THR A 118 -9.93 -2.45 -0.51
CA THR A 118 -10.49 -3.57 0.26
C THR A 118 -11.76 -4.08 -0.39
N ASN A 119 -12.12 -5.34 -0.17
CA ASN A 119 -13.41 -5.89 -0.56
C ASN A 119 -14.54 -5.63 0.45
N ASN A 120 -14.47 -4.52 1.17
CA ASN A 120 -15.50 -4.08 2.09
C ASN A 120 -15.73 -2.57 2.01
N ARG A 121 -16.88 -2.19 1.45
CA ARG A 121 -17.25 -0.79 1.29
C ARG A 121 -17.70 -0.12 2.58
N ALA A 122 -18.29 -0.89 3.49
CA ALA A 122 -18.89 -0.36 4.70
C ALA A 122 -17.85 -0.05 5.78
N ASP A 123 -18.11 0.99 6.58
CA ASP A 123 -17.29 1.32 7.77
C ASP A 123 -17.39 0.25 8.87
N LYS A 124 -18.26 -0.75 8.68
CA LYS A 124 -18.45 -1.90 9.57
C LYS A 124 -18.42 -3.17 8.73
N LEU A 125 -17.79 -4.21 9.24
CA LEU A 125 -17.82 -5.54 8.63
C LEU A 125 -19.27 -6.05 8.62
N PHE A 126 -19.88 -6.14 7.43
CA PHE A 126 -21.16 -6.82 7.25
C PHE A 126 -20.93 -8.17 6.63
N TRP A 127 -21.36 -9.19 7.35
CA TRP A 127 -21.26 -10.55 6.85
C TRP A 127 -22.48 -10.89 5.99
N ASP A 128 -22.28 -10.84 4.67
CA ASP A 128 -23.27 -11.23 3.65
C ASP A 128 -22.81 -12.52 2.95
N GLU A 129 -23.66 -13.56 2.95
CA GLU A 129 -23.42 -14.83 2.24
C GLU A 129 -23.07 -14.61 0.77
N LYS A 130 -23.64 -13.58 0.13
CA LYS A 130 -23.31 -13.23 -1.26
C LYS A 130 -21.88 -12.76 -1.41
N ARG A 131 -21.37 -12.00 -0.43
CA ARG A 131 -19.98 -11.57 -0.39
C ARG A 131 -19.06 -12.77 -0.14
N VAL A 132 -19.40 -13.64 0.82
CA VAL A 132 -18.64 -14.90 1.07
C VAL A 132 -18.47 -15.66 -0.25
N ALA A 133 -19.58 -15.87 -0.97
CA ALA A 133 -19.61 -16.62 -2.22
C ALA A 133 -18.83 -15.91 -3.34
N MET A 134 -18.96 -14.59 -3.45
CA MET A 134 -18.21 -13.77 -4.42
C MET A 134 -16.70 -13.88 -4.20
N TYR A 135 -16.25 -13.97 -2.95
CA TYR A 135 -14.84 -14.05 -2.58
C TYR A 135 -14.43 -15.45 -2.14
N HIS A 136 -14.93 -16.48 -2.83
CA HIS A 136 -14.41 -17.86 -2.76
C HIS A 136 -14.42 -18.49 -1.35
N GLY A 137 -15.41 -18.12 -0.53
CA GLY A 137 -15.53 -18.61 0.84
C GLY A 137 -14.61 -17.91 1.84
N CYS A 138 -13.87 -16.87 1.43
CA CYS A 138 -12.97 -16.14 2.31
C CYS A 138 -13.75 -15.35 3.36
N PRO A 139 -13.47 -15.54 4.66
CA PRO A 139 -14.21 -14.87 5.70
C PRO A 139 -13.74 -13.46 6.05
N PHE A 140 -12.57 -13.08 5.54
CA PHE A 140 -11.84 -11.90 5.97
C PHE A 140 -12.00 -10.78 4.96
N ILE A 141 -11.93 -9.53 5.44
CA ILE A 141 -11.61 -8.38 4.58
C ILE A 141 -10.19 -8.59 4.09
N VAL A 142 -10.04 -8.67 2.77
CA VAL A 142 -8.72 -8.70 2.13
C VAL A 142 -8.44 -7.33 1.53
N SER A 143 -7.17 -6.98 1.47
CA SER A 143 -6.67 -5.75 0.89
C SER A 143 -5.73 -6.05 -0.29
N LEU A 144 -5.55 -5.03 -1.12
CA LEU A 144 -4.52 -4.93 -2.13
C LEU A 144 -3.92 -3.53 -2.05
N ASP A 145 -2.59 -3.47 -1.99
CA ASP A 145 -1.85 -2.22 -1.82
C ASP A 145 -1.45 -1.65 -3.20
N ILE A 146 -1.62 -0.33 -3.35
CA ILE A 146 -1.35 0.42 -4.58
C ILE A 146 -0.34 1.52 -4.26
N PHE A 147 0.92 1.27 -4.62
CA PHE A 147 2.02 2.19 -4.38
C PHE A 147 2.14 3.24 -5.51
N PRO A 148 2.19 4.54 -5.18
CA PRO A 148 2.54 5.55 -6.17
C PRO A 148 4.04 5.51 -6.48
N PHE A 149 4.38 5.58 -7.76
CA PHE A 149 5.77 5.63 -8.22
C PHE A 149 6.11 7.04 -8.69
N ASP A 150 7.07 7.63 -7.99
CA ASP A 150 7.51 9.00 -8.16
C ASP A 150 8.78 9.07 -8.99
N ASP A 151 8.81 10.03 -9.90
CA ASP A 151 9.99 10.33 -10.70
C ASP A 151 11.10 10.90 -9.81
N ILE A 152 12.30 10.34 -9.90
CA ILE A 152 13.45 10.79 -9.13
C ILE A 152 14.18 11.89 -9.92
N PRO A 153 14.38 13.09 -9.35
CA PRO A 153 15.10 14.17 -10.02
C PRO A 153 16.50 13.74 -10.49
N ALA A 154 16.84 14.08 -11.72
CA ALA A 154 18.18 13.82 -12.28
C ALA A 154 19.27 14.73 -11.67
N ASP A 155 18.89 15.91 -11.16
CA ASP A 155 19.81 16.80 -10.46
C ASP A 155 20.03 16.29 -9.02
N ALA A 156 21.27 15.93 -8.70
CA ALA A 156 21.63 15.39 -7.39
C ALA A 156 21.37 16.38 -6.24
N GLY A 157 21.46 17.69 -6.49
CA GLY A 157 21.14 18.71 -5.49
C GLY A 157 19.66 18.69 -5.14
N LEU A 158 18.81 18.69 -6.15
CA LEU A 158 17.36 18.60 -6.01
C LEU A 158 16.94 17.27 -5.39
N GLN A 159 17.56 16.15 -5.79
CA GLN A 159 17.30 14.84 -5.19
C GLN A 159 17.63 14.81 -3.69
N ASN A 160 18.81 15.29 -3.29
CA ASN A 160 19.21 15.35 -1.89
C ASN A 160 18.27 16.24 -1.06
N LEU A 161 17.85 17.35 -1.66
CA LEU A 161 16.97 18.31 -1.02
C LEU A 161 15.56 17.76 -0.85
N GLN A 162 15.00 17.15 -1.90
CA GLN A 162 13.72 16.46 -1.87
C GLN A 162 13.73 15.35 -0.80
N LYS A 163 14.80 14.53 -0.75
CA LYS A 163 14.98 13.49 0.27
C LYS A 163 15.00 14.08 1.68
N LEU A 164 15.80 15.12 1.93
CA LEU A 164 15.89 15.77 3.25
C LEU A 164 14.53 16.32 3.72
N LEU A 165 13.82 17.02 2.84
CA LEU A 165 12.50 17.59 3.13
C LEU A 165 11.48 16.49 3.40
N TYR A 166 11.46 15.45 2.56
CA TYR A 166 10.58 14.32 2.74
C TYR A 166 10.84 13.64 4.08
N SER A 167 12.11 13.30 4.39
CA SER A 167 12.48 12.68 5.66
C SER A 167 12.03 13.50 6.86
N TYR A 168 12.17 14.83 6.77
CA TYR A 168 11.75 15.74 7.83
C TYR A 168 10.23 15.70 8.05
N VAL A 169 9.45 15.87 6.98
CA VAL A 169 7.97 15.86 7.08
C VAL A 169 7.44 14.49 7.45
N PHE A 170 8.02 13.42 6.92
CA PHE A 170 7.69 12.03 7.27
C PHE A 170 7.88 11.79 8.77
N SER A 171 9.01 12.25 9.34
CA SER A 171 9.26 12.15 10.78
C SER A 171 8.25 12.94 11.61
N LEU A 172 7.86 14.14 11.18
CA LEU A 172 6.85 14.94 11.87
C LEU A 172 5.47 14.28 11.81
N ALA A 173 5.08 13.74 10.65
CA ALA A 173 3.83 13.02 10.47
C ALA A 173 3.75 11.80 11.40
N GLY A 174 4.83 11.01 11.49
CA GLY A 174 4.91 9.86 12.41
C GLY A 174 4.83 10.28 13.88
N LYS A 175 5.49 11.37 14.27
CA LYS A 175 5.39 11.95 15.62
C LYS A 175 3.96 12.36 15.98
N CYS A 176 3.25 13.00 15.06
CA CYS A 176 1.83 13.34 15.24
C CYS A 176 0.95 12.10 15.35
N ALA A 177 1.10 11.13 14.44
CA ALA A 177 0.30 9.90 14.46
C ALA A 177 0.46 9.13 15.77
N GLN A 178 1.68 9.00 16.29
CA GLN A 178 1.95 8.36 17.59
C GLN A 178 1.31 9.12 18.76
N ALA A 179 1.31 10.45 18.73
CA ALA A 179 0.66 11.27 19.76
C ALA A 179 -0.88 11.10 19.73
N GLU A 180 -1.47 11.04 18.53
CA GLU A 180 -2.90 10.79 18.34
C GLU A 180 -3.31 9.42 18.85
N GLU A 181 -2.54 8.38 18.53
CA GLU A 181 -2.79 7.01 18.98
C GLU A 181 -2.70 6.89 20.51
N SER A 182 -1.67 7.50 21.11
CA SER A 182 -1.49 7.54 22.57
C SER A 182 -2.65 8.24 23.28
N ALA A 183 -3.10 9.39 22.77
CA ALA A 183 -4.25 10.13 23.33
C ALA A 183 -5.58 9.36 23.18
N GLY A 184 -5.72 8.54 22.12
CA GLY A 184 -6.87 7.68 21.91
C GLY A 184 -6.93 6.50 22.90
N SER A 185 -5.77 5.94 23.27
CA SER A 185 -5.64 4.80 24.18
C SER A 185 -5.89 5.10 25.66
N GLU A 186 -5.73 6.36 26.11
CA GLU A 186 -5.93 6.76 27.52
C GLU A 186 -7.41 6.80 27.97
N ASN A 187 -8.37 6.53 27.07
CA ASN A 187 -9.77 6.33 27.46
C ASN A 187 -10.04 4.94 28.10
N GLY A 188 -9.01 4.14 28.34
CA GLY A 188 -9.05 2.92 29.15
C GLY A 188 -7.88 2.86 30.13
N GLU A 189 -8.18 3.07 31.41
CA GLU A 189 -7.31 2.92 32.60
C GLU A 189 -6.47 4.15 33.02
N GLU A 190 -6.93 4.81 34.09
CA GLU A 190 -6.19 5.79 34.90
C GLU A 190 -4.91 5.15 35.48
N GLN A 191 -3.73 5.50 34.97
CA GLN A 191 -2.49 5.52 35.78
C GLN A 191 -1.53 6.65 35.34
N GLY A 192 -1.44 7.69 36.17
CA GLY A 192 -0.28 8.58 36.27
C GLY A 192 -0.33 9.84 35.41
N GLU A 193 0.00 10.98 36.02
CA GLU A 193 0.03 12.31 35.41
C GLU A 193 1.05 12.42 34.24
N LEU A 194 0.63 12.03 33.04
CA LEU A 194 1.11 12.59 31.79
C LEU A 194 -0.10 13.27 31.17
N THR A 195 -0.10 14.59 31.09
CA THR A 195 -1.11 15.30 30.29
C THR A 195 -1.01 14.79 28.86
N PRO A 196 -2.09 14.26 28.24
CA PRO A 196 -2.04 13.83 26.86
C PRO A 196 -1.53 15.01 26.02
N ALA A 197 -0.45 14.79 25.27
CA ALA A 197 0.03 15.80 24.33
C ALA A 197 -1.12 16.07 23.35
N ASP A 198 -1.60 17.31 23.29
CA ASP A 198 -2.55 17.71 22.26
C ASP A 198 -1.92 17.32 20.91
N PRO A 199 -2.51 16.38 20.16
CA PRO A 199 -1.87 15.89 18.95
C PRO A 199 -1.68 16.99 17.90
N GLN A 200 -2.48 18.07 17.99
CA GLN A 200 -2.34 19.28 17.19
C GLN A 200 -1.05 20.07 17.52
N ASN A 201 -0.49 19.85 18.71
CA ASN A 201 0.74 20.45 19.23
C ASN A 201 1.89 19.43 19.38
N ALA A 202 1.78 18.24 18.75
CA ALA A 202 2.85 17.26 18.76
C ALA A 202 4.13 17.80 18.08
N CYS A 203 3.98 18.70 17.11
CA CYS A 203 5.08 19.45 16.51
C CYS A 203 5.35 20.77 17.27
N SER A 204 6.63 21.08 17.51
CA SER A 204 7.03 22.34 18.12
C SER A 204 6.82 23.54 17.18
N ALA A 205 6.72 24.74 17.74
CA ALA A 205 6.61 25.96 16.94
C ALA A 205 7.83 26.15 16.02
N GLU A 206 9.02 25.76 16.47
CA GLU A 206 10.25 25.77 15.66
C GLU A 206 10.18 24.76 14.51
N GLU A 207 9.67 23.55 14.76
CA GLU A 207 9.50 22.52 13.73
C GLU A 207 8.53 23.01 12.62
N MET A 208 7.40 23.58 13.02
CA MET A 208 6.41 24.13 12.08
C MET A 208 6.93 25.36 11.33
N ALA A 209 7.70 26.24 12.01
CA ALA A 209 8.34 27.38 11.36
C ALA A 209 9.37 26.94 10.32
N GLN A 210 10.17 25.93 10.64
CA GLN A 210 11.16 25.34 9.73
C GLN A 210 10.50 24.72 8.50
N LEU A 211 9.41 23.95 8.69
CA LEU A 211 8.64 23.39 7.59
C LEU A 211 8.02 24.49 6.71
N ASN A 212 7.46 25.53 7.31
CA ASN A 212 6.90 26.65 6.56
C ASN A 212 7.98 27.41 5.76
N GLN A 213 9.17 27.59 6.33
CA GLN A 213 10.31 28.17 5.61
C GLN A 213 10.67 27.34 4.38
N TYR A 214 10.76 26.01 4.53
CA TYR A 214 11.00 25.12 3.40
C TYR A 214 9.87 25.21 2.37
N SER A 215 8.61 25.15 2.78
CA SER A 215 7.47 25.27 1.87
C SER A 215 7.55 26.53 1.01
N GLN A 216 7.87 27.68 1.62
CA GLN A 216 8.01 28.94 0.89
C GLN A 216 9.14 28.91 -0.14
N GLN A 217 10.26 28.28 0.21
CA GLN A 217 11.41 28.14 -0.68
C GLN A 217 11.12 27.21 -1.87
N PHE A 218 10.39 26.11 -1.65
CA PHE A 218 10.22 25.03 -2.65
C PHE A 218 8.94 25.11 -3.46
N PHE A 219 7.82 25.41 -2.81
CA PHE A 219 6.51 25.47 -3.46
C PHE A 219 6.08 26.90 -3.80
N GLY A 220 6.90 27.90 -3.47
CA GLY A 220 6.60 29.32 -3.68
C GLY A 220 5.45 29.83 -2.80
N GLY A 221 5.04 29.05 -1.80
CA GLY A 221 3.91 29.32 -0.91
C GLY A 221 4.15 28.84 0.52
N GLY A 222 3.54 29.52 1.50
CA GLY A 222 3.59 29.07 2.89
C GLY A 222 2.80 27.77 3.09
N LEU A 223 3.17 27.03 4.15
CA LEU A 223 2.44 25.85 4.58
C LEU A 223 1.02 26.26 5.01
N SER A 224 0.02 25.75 4.31
CA SER A 224 -1.39 25.93 4.69
C SER A 224 -1.85 24.70 5.45
N VAL A 225 -1.92 24.80 6.78
CA VAL A 225 -2.50 23.77 7.65
C VAL A 225 -3.84 24.28 8.17
N ASP A 226 -4.86 23.45 8.07
CA ASP A 226 -6.16 23.63 8.71
C ASP A 226 -6.09 23.15 10.17
N PRO A 227 -6.16 24.04 11.17
CA PRO A 227 -6.04 23.66 12.58
C PRO A 227 -7.25 22.86 13.09
N THR A 228 -8.32 22.73 12.29
CA THR A 228 -9.51 21.94 12.64
C THR A 228 -9.40 20.48 12.22
N LYS A 229 -8.35 20.11 11.49
CA LYS A 229 -8.10 18.76 11.00
C LYS A 229 -6.85 18.17 11.64
N PRO A 230 -6.76 16.84 11.76
CA PRO A 230 -5.58 16.17 12.29
C PRO A 230 -4.31 16.65 11.58
N LEU A 231 -3.26 16.96 12.35
CA LEU A 231 -2.02 17.46 11.78
C LEU A 231 -1.28 16.37 11.01
N HIS A 232 -1.30 15.12 11.49
CA HIS A 232 -0.57 14.01 10.87
C HIS A 232 -0.96 13.82 9.40
N ILE A 233 -2.26 13.83 9.08
CA ILE A 233 -2.73 13.57 7.70
C ILE A 233 -2.38 14.72 6.76
N GLN A 234 -2.36 15.95 7.27
CA GLN A 234 -1.95 17.12 6.52
C GLN A 234 -0.46 17.03 6.20
N LEU A 235 0.37 16.60 7.16
CA LEU A 235 1.80 16.34 6.96
C LEU A 235 2.04 15.19 5.98
N CYS A 236 1.26 14.10 6.03
CA CYS A 236 1.32 13.02 5.01
C CYS A 236 1.09 13.57 3.59
N ARG A 237 0.07 14.41 3.41
CA ARG A 237 -0.24 15.03 2.11
C ARG A 237 0.87 15.99 1.64
N ILE A 238 1.51 16.71 2.57
CA ILE A 238 2.67 17.56 2.27
C ILE A 238 3.87 16.71 1.85
N ALA A 239 4.14 15.60 2.55
CA ALA A 239 5.20 14.67 2.17
C ALA A 239 4.93 14.04 0.79
N ASP A 240 3.69 13.67 0.48
CA ASP A 240 3.31 13.17 -0.85
C ASP A 240 3.52 14.22 -1.94
N GLN A 241 3.22 15.50 -1.67
CA GLN A 241 3.54 16.61 -2.58
C GLN A 241 5.05 16.79 -2.79
N ILE A 242 5.87 16.56 -1.76
CA ILE A 242 7.33 16.58 -1.89
C ILE A 242 7.79 15.42 -2.78
N ALA A 243 7.23 14.22 -2.62
CA ALA A 243 7.55 13.07 -3.48
C ALA A 243 7.25 13.37 -4.96
N MET A 244 6.16 14.10 -5.24
CA MET A 244 5.77 14.50 -6.60
C MET A 244 6.68 15.55 -7.27
N LEU A 245 7.69 16.12 -6.59
CA LEU A 245 8.59 17.13 -7.16
C LEU A 245 9.53 16.64 -8.28
N GLY A 246 9.38 15.38 -8.69
CA GLY A 246 10.14 14.76 -9.77
C GLY A 246 10.09 15.48 -11.12
N ASN A 247 11.04 15.14 -11.99
CA ASN A 247 11.21 15.80 -13.29
C ASN A 247 10.37 15.21 -14.43
N GLY A 248 9.28 14.48 -14.14
CA GLY A 248 8.48 13.86 -15.18
C GLY A 248 9.29 12.85 -16.00
N LYS A 249 8.96 12.74 -17.29
CA LYS A 249 9.69 11.92 -18.28
C LYS A 249 11.17 12.30 -18.50
N ALA A 250 11.64 13.42 -17.94
CA ALA A 250 13.06 13.76 -17.97
C ALA A 250 13.85 13.07 -16.84
N ALA A 251 13.16 12.46 -15.87
CA ALA A 251 13.77 11.60 -14.87
C ALA A 251 14.25 10.30 -15.52
N GLN A 252 15.43 9.84 -15.10
CA GLN A 252 15.95 8.55 -15.52
C GLN A 252 15.32 7.41 -14.70
N TYR A 253 15.03 7.68 -13.43
CA TYR A 253 14.58 6.70 -12.46
C TYR A 253 13.26 7.11 -11.84
N PHE A 254 12.51 6.12 -11.37
CA PHE A 254 11.27 6.28 -10.62
C PHE A 254 11.11 5.15 -9.60
N ASP A 255 10.53 5.45 -8.44
CA ASP A 255 10.31 4.46 -7.38
C ASP A 255 9.23 4.93 -6.39
N TYR A 256 8.79 4.06 -5.49
CA TYR A 256 7.98 4.40 -4.33
C TYR A 256 8.81 5.21 -3.33
N TYR A 257 8.54 6.52 -3.26
CA TYR A 257 9.41 7.47 -2.56
C TYR A 257 9.70 7.16 -1.07
N PRO A 258 8.76 6.65 -0.26
CA PRO A 258 9.07 6.23 1.12
C PRO A 258 10.26 5.27 1.23
N ARG A 259 10.44 4.35 0.27
CA ARG A 259 11.61 3.44 0.25
C ARG A 259 12.91 4.18 0.01
N MET A 260 12.91 5.25 -0.78
CA MET A 260 14.09 6.11 -1.00
C MET A 260 14.66 6.71 0.28
N VAL A 261 13.81 6.86 1.29
CA VAL A 261 14.14 7.51 2.57
C VAL A 261 14.45 6.51 3.67
N ILE A 262 13.76 5.37 3.67
CA ILE A 262 13.91 4.33 4.70
C ILE A 262 15.07 3.39 4.40
N GLN A 263 15.32 3.08 3.12
CA GLN A 263 16.38 2.16 2.71
C GLN A 263 17.73 2.88 2.57
N GLU A 264 18.81 2.21 3.00
CA GLU A 264 20.17 2.72 2.86
C GLU A 264 20.58 2.84 1.39
N GLU A 265 20.26 1.82 0.59
CA GLU A 265 20.50 1.76 -0.86
C GLU A 265 19.18 1.51 -1.60
N PRO A 266 18.56 2.55 -2.20
CA PRO A 266 17.31 2.39 -2.91
C PRO A 266 17.48 1.72 -4.27
N HIS A 267 16.50 0.90 -4.64
CA HIS A 267 16.44 0.16 -5.90
C HIS A 267 16.07 1.06 -7.08
N LEU A 268 16.99 1.92 -7.55
CA LEU A 268 16.71 2.85 -8.65
C LEU A 268 16.33 2.11 -9.95
N ARG A 269 15.04 2.13 -10.29
CA ARG A 269 14.47 1.50 -11.49
C ARG A 269 14.27 2.50 -12.61
N THR A 270 14.53 2.09 -13.84
CA THR A 270 14.39 2.95 -15.01
C THR A 270 12.98 2.90 -15.57
N HIS A 271 12.52 4.00 -16.17
CA HIS A 271 11.26 4.01 -16.92
C HIS A 271 11.26 3.00 -18.06
N GLU A 272 12.39 2.85 -18.76
CA GLU A 272 12.52 1.94 -19.90
C GLU A 272 12.16 0.50 -19.53
N LEU A 273 12.57 0.04 -18.34
CA LEU A 273 12.27 -1.29 -17.84
C LEU A 273 10.76 -1.51 -17.63
N TYR A 274 10.02 -0.45 -17.32
CA TYR A 274 8.57 -0.51 -17.04
C TYR A 274 7.72 0.04 -18.19
N ASP A 275 8.30 0.44 -19.33
CA ASP A 275 7.56 0.92 -20.50
C ASP A 275 6.88 -0.21 -21.28
N ASP A 276 7.49 -1.40 -21.31
CA ASP A 276 6.94 -2.61 -21.94
C ASP A 276 6.47 -3.60 -20.87
N LEU A 277 5.20 -3.47 -20.49
CA LEU A 277 4.55 -4.36 -19.53
C LEU A 277 3.82 -5.50 -20.25
N VAL A 278 3.99 -6.72 -19.73
CA VAL A 278 3.31 -7.92 -20.19
C VAL A 278 2.58 -8.61 -19.06
N ASP A 279 1.62 -9.48 -19.41
CA ASP A 279 0.94 -10.32 -18.44
C ASP A 279 1.82 -11.53 -18.08
N TRP A 280 2.17 -11.64 -16.80
CA TRP A 280 2.87 -12.78 -16.22
C TRP A 280 1.88 -13.73 -15.55
N PRO A 281 2.02 -15.06 -15.71
CA PRO A 281 1.18 -16.03 -15.02
C PRO A 281 1.25 -15.85 -13.49
N PHE A 282 0.10 -15.91 -12.83
CA PHE A 282 -0.01 -15.77 -11.38
C PHE A 282 -1.19 -16.62 -10.86
N GLU A 283 -0.90 -17.86 -10.44
CA GLU A 283 -1.91 -18.87 -10.09
C GLU A 283 -2.99 -19.01 -11.19
N MET A 284 -4.25 -18.68 -10.91
CA MET A 284 -5.38 -18.74 -11.85
C MET A 284 -5.62 -17.42 -12.59
N THR A 285 -4.80 -16.40 -12.36
CA THR A 285 -4.87 -15.08 -13.00
C THR A 285 -3.52 -14.71 -13.65
N SER A 286 -3.36 -13.45 -14.02
CA SER A 286 -2.13 -12.82 -14.45
C SER A 286 -1.96 -11.46 -13.79
N VAL A 287 -0.70 -11.09 -13.58
CA VAL A 287 -0.32 -9.74 -13.15
C VAL A 287 0.51 -9.05 -14.23
N ARG A 288 0.41 -7.72 -14.33
CA ARG A 288 1.27 -6.97 -15.24
C ARG A 288 2.65 -6.80 -14.64
N GLY A 289 3.70 -6.99 -15.43
CA GLY A 289 5.07 -6.71 -15.00
C GLY A 289 5.98 -6.38 -16.18
N PRO A 290 7.19 -5.87 -15.93
CA PRO A 290 8.20 -5.69 -16.97
C PRO A 290 8.37 -6.95 -17.81
N ARG A 291 8.54 -6.79 -19.14
CA ARG A 291 8.96 -7.91 -20.00
C ARG A 291 10.24 -8.56 -19.49
N GLU A 292 11.19 -7.73 -19.06
CA GLU A 292 12.45 -8.16 -18.46
C GLU A 292 12.30 -8.31 -16.93
N ILE A 293 11.31 -9.09 -16.47
CA ILE A 293 10.98 -9.23 -15.04
C ILE A 293 12.20 -9.62 -14.18
N HIS A 294 13.10 -10.46 -14.71
CA HIS A 294 14.29 -10.92 -14.01
C HIS A 294 15.36 -9.81 -13.86
N GLU A 295 15.33 -8.78 -14.70
CA GLU A 295 16.16 -7.58 -14.49
C GLU A 295 15.59 -6.76 -13.33
N ALA A 296 14.27 -6.51 -13.33
CA ALA A 296 13.59 -5.81 -12.24
C ALA A 296 13.81 -6.50 -10.88
N LEU A 297 13.67 -7.83 -10.82
CA LEU A 297 13.86 -8.60 -9.60
C LEU A 297 15.30 -8.60 -9.11
N ARG A 298 16.30 -8.58 -10.00
CA ARG A 298 17.71 -8.46 -9.60
C ARG A 298 18.04 -7.08 -9.06
N ILE A 299 17.43 -6.03 -9.60
CA ILE A 299 17.54 -4.67 -9.05
C ILE A 299 16.95 -4.62 -7.64
N MET A 300 15.81 -5.27 -7.40
CA MET A 300 15.09 -5.22 -6.12
C MET A 300 15.60 -6.18 -5.03
N TYR A 301 16.14 -7.33 -5.41
CA TYR A 301 16.43 -8.43 -4.48
C TYR A 301 17.84 -9.01 -4.66
N GLY A 302 18.64 -8.48 -5.58
CA GLY A 302 19.97 -8.98 -5.92
C GLY A 302 19.98 -10.22 -6.82
N GLU A 303 21.17 -10.68 -7.19
CA GLU A 303 21.36 -11.82 -8.10
C GLU A 303 20.77 -13.14 -7.57
N ASP A 304 20.72 -13.29 -6.23
CA ASP A 304 20.27 -14.50 -5.57
C ASP A 304 18.75 -14.54 -5.29
N TYR A 305 17.95 -13.64 -5.88
CA TYR A 305 16.50 -13.53 -5.62
C TYR A 305 15.70 -14.82 -5.85
N MET A 306 16.22 -15.73 -6.69
CA MET A 306 15.63 -17.05 -6.93
C MET A 306 15.81 -18.01 -5.76
N THR A 307 16.70 -17.70 -4.80
CA THR A 307 16.87 -18.46 -3.57
C THR A 307 15.76 -18.09 -2.60
N PRO A 308 14.88 -19.04 -2.21
CA PRO A 308 13.77 -18.73 -1.33
C PRO A 308 14.28 -18.43 0.09
N LEU A 309 13.88 -17.27 0.65
CA LEU A 309 14.19 -16.84 2.01
C LEU A 309 12.88 -16.65 2.79
N MET A 310 12.61 -17.54 3.74
CA MET A 310 11.43 -17.47 4.59
C MET A 310 11.51 -16.33 5.60
N PHE A 311 10.36 -15.73 5.92
CA PHE A 311 10.21 -14.72 6.98
C PHE A 311 11.00 -13.41 6.79
N THR A 312 11.22 -13.01 5.54
CA THR A 312 11.80 -11.71 5.19
C THR A 312 10.73 -10.67 4.84
N SER A 313 9.46 -10.93 5.15
CA SER A 313 8.38 -9.96 4.92
C SER A 313 8.50 -8.78 5.89
N GLU A 314 8.09 -7.61 5.43
CA GLU A 314 8.01 -6.37 6.22
C GLU A 314 6.70 -6.27 7.04
N HIS A 315 5.78 -7.23 6.90
CA HIS A 315 4.50 -7.27 7.61
C HIS A 315 4.31 -8.56 8.45
N GLU A 316 3.34 -8.53 9.37
CA GLU A 316 2.97 -9.71 10.15
C GLU A 316 2.16 -10.71 9.30
N TYR A 317 2.44 -12.00 9.48
CA TYR A 317 1.72 -13.10 8.83
C TYR A 317 0.95 -13.96 9.86
N PRO A 318 -0.30 -14.40 9.57
CA PRO A 318 -1.12 -13.96 8.45
C PRO A 318 -1.83 -12.62 8.76
N PHE A 319 -2.09 -11.78 7.76
CA PHE A 319 -2.77 -10.48 7.90
C PHE A 319 -4.12 -10.59 8.65
N TYR A 320 -4.82 -11.71 8.47
CA TYR A 320 -6.15 -11.94 9.06
C TYR A 320 -6.13 -12.31 10.54
N LYS A 321 -4.96 -12.47 11.17
CA LYS A 321 -4.83 -12.85 12.58
C LYS A 321 -5.66 -11.96 13.51
N ASN A 322 -5.66 -10.65 13.28
CA ASN A 322 -6.45 -9.70 14.08
C ASN A 322 -7.96 -9.84 13.83
N GLN A 323 -8.36 -10.17 12.60
CA GLN A 323 -9.77 -10.42 12.26
C GLN A 323 -10.28 -11.72 12.91
N VAL A 324 -9.43 -12.76 12.97
CA VAL A 324 -9.74 -14.01 13.69
C VAL A 324 -10.05 -13.73 15.16
N GLU A 325 -9.20 -12.93 15.83
CA GLU A 325 -9.40 -12.60 17.25
C GLU A 325 -10.65 -11.75 17.45
N TYR A 326 -10.94 -10.81 16.54
CA TYR A 326 -12.20 -10.07 16.55
C TYR A 326 -13.43 -11.00 16.46
N PHE A 327 -13.42 -11.98 15.54
CA PHE A 327 -14.50 -12.96 15.42
C PHE A 327 -14.67 -13.77 16.70
N ARG A 328 -13.57 -14.20 17.31
CA ARG A 328 -13.57 -14.92 18.58
C ARG A 328 -14.23 -14.10 19.70
N LEU A 329 -13.81 -12.85 19.86
CA LEU A 329 -14.37 -11.94 20.87
C LEU A 329 -15.84 -11.61 20.62
N ALA A 330 -16.26 -11.59 19.36
CA ALA A 330 -17.65 -11.41 18.96
C ALA A 330 -18.51 -12.69 19.09
N GLY A 331 -17.95 -13.80 19.55
CA GLY A 331 -18.67 -15.06 19.80
C GLY A 331 -18.87 -15.94 18.57
N TYR A 332 -18.13 -15.71 17.48
CA TYR A 332 -18.13 -16.59 16.32
C TYR A 332 -17.02 -17.65 16.45
N GLU A 333 -17.37 -18.92 16.36
CA GLU A 333 -16.40 -20.01 16.20
C GLU A 333 -16.09 -20.18 14.71
N MET A 334 -14.83 -19.98 14.32
CA MET A 334 -14.36 -20.30 12.98
C MET A 334 -13.60 -21.62 12.99
N GLU A 335 -14.04 -22.59 12.19
CA GLU A 335 -13.24 -23.76 11.83
C GLU A 335 -12.21 -23.33 10.77
N LEU A 336 -11.00 -22.94 11.19
CA LEU A 336 -9.91 -22.45 10.35
C LEU A 336 -9.01 -23.52 9.75
#